data_AF-A0A424YMD6-F1
#
_entry.id   AF-A0A424YMD6-F1
#
_cell.length_a   1.000
_cell.length_b   1.000
_cell.length_c   1.000
_cell.angle_alpha   90.00
_cell.angle_beta   90.00
_cell.angle_gamma   90.00
#
_symmetry.space_group_name_H-M   'P 1'
#
loop_
_entity.id
_entity.type
_entity.pdbx_description
1 polymer ?
#
loop_
_entity_poly.entity_id
_entity_poly.type
_entity_poly.pdbx_seq_one_letter_code
_entity_poly.pdbx_strand_id
1 'polypeptide(L)' 'MLLAGSLAITVLSFILGYPLFFLLLFIPFLFYRRRGTKRCPVCGWEAKGSEQFCPFDGSPLGDEPGE' A
#
# COMPACT_ATOMS: atom_id res chain seq x y z
N MET A 1 39.69 14.40 19.77
CA MET A 1 39.54 13.39 18.70
C MET A 1 38.31 12.51 18.90
N LEU A 2 38.11 11.90 20.08
CA LEU A 2 36.94 11.06 20.38
C LEU A 2 35.60 11.76 20.18
N LEU A 3 35.47 13.00 20.67
CA LEU A 3 34.25 13.81 20.54
C LEU A 3 33.90 14.14 19.07
N ALA A 4 34.91 14.48 18.26
CA ALA A 4 34.69 14.78 16.84
C ALA A 4 34.28 13.52 16.07
N GLY A 5 34.87 12.37 16.40
CA GLY A 5 34.53 11.09 15.78
C GLY A 5 33.11 10.63 16.12
N SER A 6 32.72 10.69 17.40
CA SER A 6 31.36 10.32 17.81
C SER A 6 30.30 11.26 17.22
N LEU A 7 30.60 12.57 17.15
CA LEU A 7 29.74 13.55 16.49
C LEU A 7 29.56 13.25 15.00
N ALA A 8 30.65 12.96 14.29
CA ALA A 8 30.59 12.66 12.85
C ALA A 8 29.77 11.40 12.54
N ILE A 9 29.96 10.33 13.32
CA ILE A 9 29.20 9.08 13.16
C ILE A 9 27.71 9.30 13.44
N THR A 10 27.39 10.10 14.45
CA THR A 10 26.00 10.43 14.81
C THR A 10 25.33 11.22 13.68
N VAL A 11 25.99 12.26 13.16
CA VAL A 11 25.47 13.07 12.06
C VAL A 11 25.30 12.23 10.78
N LEU A 12 26.28 11.38 10.45
CA LEU A 12 26.21 10.52 9.28
C LEU A 12 25.06 9.50 9.38
N SER A 13 24.91 8.87 10.56
CA SER A 13 23.81 7.94 10.83
C SER A 13 22.46 8.64 10.80
N PHE A 14 22.38 9.89 11.25
CA PHE A 14 21.14 10.67 11.21
C PHE A 14 20.75 11.03 9.76
N ILE A 15 21.70 11.52 8.96
CA ILE A 15 21.48 11.87 7.55
C ILE A 15 21.11 10.65 6.71
N LEU A 16 21.62 9.45 7.03
CA LEU A 16 21.33 8.24 6.27
C LEU A 16 20.08 7.49 6.79
N GLY A 17 19.90 7.46 8.11
CA GLY A 17 18.78 6.77 8.76
C GLY A 17 17.45 7.50 8.59
N TYR A 18 17.44 8.83 8.67
CA TYR A 18 16.24 9.64 8.45
C TYR A 18 15.63 9.38 7.05
N PRO A 19 16.31 9.57 5.92
CA PRO A 19 15.73 9.33 4.60
C PRO A 19 15.33 7.86 4.39
N LEU A 20 16.09 6.90 4.93
CA LEU A 20 15.72 5.48 4.86
C LEU A 20 14.40 5.21 5.60
N PHE A 21 14.23 5.76 6.80
CA PHE A 21 13.01 5.62 7.59
C PHE A 21 11.78 6.16 6.84
N PHE A 22 11.88 7.36 6.27
CA PHE A 22 10.78 7.92 5.49
C PHE A 22 10.52 7.11 4.21
N LEU A 23 11.55 6.70 3.47
CA LEU A 23 11.39 5.83 2.30
C LEU A 23 10.62 4.55 2.65
N LEU A 24 11.02 3.88 3.73
CA LEU A 24 10.38 2.64 4.18
C LEU A 24 8.92 2.86 4.60
N LEU A 25 8.58 4.04 5.10
CA LEU A 25 7.21 4.43 5.46
C LEU A 25 6.35 4.72 4.21
N PHE A 26 6.93 5.33 3.17
CA PHE A 26 6.21 5.69 1.95
C PHE A 26 5.99 4.51 0.99
N ILE A 27 6.91 3.54 0.96
CA ILE A 27 6.80 2.34 0.12
C ILE A 27 5.44 1.62 0.27
N PRO A 28 4.98 1.20 1.46
CA PRO A 28 3.72 0.49 1.61
C PRO A 28 2.51 1.33 1.20
N PHE A 29 2.57 2.65 1.36
CA PHE A 29 1.51 3.55 0.92
C PHE A 29 1.44 3.67 -0.61
N LEU A 30 2.59 3.69 -1.29
CA LEU A 30 2.64 3.71 -2.77
C LEU A 30 2.04 2.44 -3.39
N PHE A 31 2.20 1.29 -2.72
CA PHE A 31 1.62 0.01 -3.13
C PHE A 31 0.18 -0.21 -2.65
N TYR A 32 -0.43 0.76 -1.94
CA TYR A 32 -1.85 0.72 -1.58
C TYR A 32 -2.71 0.99 -2.83
N ARG A 33 -2.74 -0.01 -3.71
CA ARG A 33 -3.50 0.00 -4.96
C ARG A 33 -4.97 0.11 -4.60
N ARG A 34 -5.67 1.11 -5.16
CA ARG A 34 -7.13 1.21 -5.09
C ARG A 34 -7.70 -0.10 -5.63
N ARG A 35 -8.28 -0.93 -4.75
CA ARG A 35 -9.09 -2.06 -5.20
C ARG A 35 -10.27 -1.43 -5.93
N GLY A 36 -10.34 -1.65 -7.25
CA GLY A 36 -11.49 -1.21 -8.04
C GLY A 36 -12.76 -1.81 -7.45
N THR A 37 -13.84 -1.04 -7.47
CA THR A 37 -15.17 -1.53 -7.11
C THR A 37 -15.52 -2.65 -8.08
N LYS A 38 -15.60 -3.89 -7.60
CA LYS A 38 -16.01 -5.02 -8.43
C LYS A 38 -17.53 -5.08 -8.47
N ARG A 39 -18.11 -5.40 -9.62
CA ARG A 39 -19.57 -5.50 -9.78
C ARG A 39 -19.98 -6.90 -10.23
N CYS A 40 -21.08 -7.40 -9.67
CA CYS A 40 -21.64 -8.68 -10.10
C CYS A 40 -22.38 -8.51 -11.43
N PRO A 41 -22.05 -9.29 -12.48
CA PRO A 41 -22.70 -9.18 -13.79
C PRO A 41 -24.14 -9.70 -13.82
N VAL A 42 -24.57 -10.45 -12.81
CA VAL A 42 -25.89 -11.09 -12.77
C VAL A 42 -26.91 -10.23 -12.02
N CYS A 43 -26.59 -9.82 -10.79
CA CYS A 43 -27.51 -9.05 -9.93
C CYS A 43 -27.18 -7.55 -9.85
N GLY A 44 -26.02 -7.13 -10.36
CA GLY A 44 -25.58 -5.74 -10.34
C GLY A 44 -25.03 -5.25 -8.99
N TRP A 45 -24.84 -6.15 -8.01
CA TRP A 45 -24.29 -5.83 -6.69
C TRP A 45 -22.85 -5.33 -6.77
N GLU A 46 -22.50 -4.32 -5.97
CA GLU A 46 -21.16 -3.72 -5.91
C GLU A 46 -20.40 -4.16 -4.65
N ALA A 47 -19.21 -4.74 -4.86
CA ALA A 47 -18.26 -5.05 -3.81
C ALA A 47 -17.56 -3.78 -3.33
N LYS A 48 -17.63 -3.53 -2.02
CA LYS A 48 -16.97 -2.39 -1.36
C LYS A 48 -15.60 -2.75 -0.76
N GLY A 49 -15.15 -3.99 -0.89
CA GLY A 49 -13.95 -4.51 -0.24
C GLY A 49 -13.14 -5.45 -1.11
N SER A 50 -12.74 -6.60 -0.54
CA SER A 50 -12.00 -7.68 -1.22
C SER A 50 -12.87 -8.88 -1.57
N GLU A 51 -14.19 -8.71 -1.60
CA GLU A 51 -15.10 -9.80 -1.92
C GLU A 51 -14.79 -10.32 -3.33
N GLN A 52 -14.56 -11.64 -3.45
CA GLN A 52 -14.30 -12.31 -4.72
C GLN A 52 -15.56 -12.96 -5.31
N PHE A 53 -16.56 -13.20 -4.47
CA PHE A 53 -17.84 -13.80 -4.85
C PHE A 53 -19.00 -12.94 -4.39
N CYS A 54 -20.07 -12.91 -5.18
CA CYS A 54 -21.28 -12.18 -4.82
C CYS A 54 -22.05 -12.92 -3.70
N PRO A 55 -22.52 -12.23 -2.64
CA PRO A 55 -23.22 -12.87 -1.52
C PRO A 55 -24.64 -13.35 -1.87
N PHE A 56 -25.20 -12.90 -3.00
CA PHE A 56 -26.57 -13.25 -3.39
C PHE A 56 -26.64 -14.52 -4.24
N ASP A 57 -25.75 -14.64 -5.24
CA ASP A 57 -25.78 -15.69 -6.26
C ASP A 57 -24.48 -16.51 -6.32
N GLY A 58 -23.44 -16.13 -5.57
CA GLY A 58 -22.16 -16.86 -5.54
C GLY A 58 -21.31 -16.70 -6.81
N SER A 59 -21.76 -15.89 -7.78
CA SER A 59 -21.01 -15.63 -9.01
C SER A 59 -19.68 -14.94 -8.71
N PRO A 60 -18.60 -15.25 -9.46
CA PRO A 60 -17.33 -14.55 -9.33
C PRO A 60 -17.52 -13.07 -9.71
N LEU A 61 -17.04 -12.17 -8.86
CA LEU A 61 -17.04 -10.74 -9.13
C LEU A 61 -16.00 -10.43 -10.20
N GLY A 62 -16.47 -9.89 -11.33
CA GLY A 62 -15.58 -9.43 -12.39
C GLY A 62 -14.78 -8.23 -11.91
N ASP A 63 -13.46 -8.30 -12.07
CA ASP A 63 -12.64 -7.09 -12.10
C ASP A 63 -13.02 -6.39 -13.41
N GLU A 64 -13.89 -5.38 -13.38
CA GLU A 64 -13.95 -4.47 -14.53
C GLU A 64 -12.58 -3.79 -14.59
N PRO A 65 -11.79 -4.03 -15.66
CA PRO A 65 -10.52 -3.37 -15.80
C PRO A 65 -10.82 -1.88 -16.00
N GLY A 66 -10.63 -1.08 -14.96
CA GLY A 66 -10.65 0.36 -15.08
C GLY A 66 -9.58 0.77 -16.09
N GLU A 67 -10.03 1.30 -17.23
CA GLU A 67 -9.24 2.03 -18.22
C GLU A 67 -8.50 3.23 -17.60
#